data_AF-A0A534QEL1-F1
#
_entry.id   AF-A0A534QEL1-F1
#
_cell.length_a   1.000
_cell.length_b   1.000
_cell.length_c   1.000
_cell.angle_alpha   90.00
_cell.angle_beta   90.00
_cell.angle_gamma   90.00
#
_symmetry.space_group_name_H-M   'P 1'
#
loop_
_entity.id
_entity.type
_entity.pdbx_description
1 polymer ?
#
loop_
_entity_poly.entity_id
_entity_poly.type
_entity_poly.pdbx_seq_one_letter_code
_entity_poly.pdbx_strand_id
1 'polypeptide(L)'
;MKSITTYGGAIQIREVFYPGVPQTQDDANRVKFAVYSTKGIRGLYVSQDDTAVLVHAGFWEEELDFRYLYDRMMELQREVEDDNHTVYITGFPWLYTTIQRYVPQVSQVF
;
A
#
# COMPACT_ATOMS: atom_id res chain seq x y z
N MET A 1 4.09 -7.67 4.01
CA MET A 1 2.95 -8.19 4.83
C MET A 1 3.09 -9.70 4.84
N LYS A 2 3.37 -10.34 5.97
CA LYS A 2 3.73 -11.77 5.99
C LYS A 2 2.52 -12.65 6.32
N SER A 3 2.32 -13.69 5.52
CA SER A 3 1.40 -14.81 5.79
C SER A 3 2.13 -15.89 6.59
N ILE A 4 1.45 -16.47 7.59
CA ILE A 4 1.97 -17.52 8.45
C ILE A 4 1.04 -18.71 8.36
N THR A 5 1.55 -19.84 7.88
CA THR A 5 0.79 -21.08 7.72
C THR A 5 1.55 -22.26 8.29
N THR A 6 0.84 -23.32 8.67
CA THR A 6 1.43 -24.57 9.14
C THR A 6 1.26 -25.65 8.08
N TYR A 7 2.35 -26.26 7.64
CA TYR A 7 2.33 -27.37 6.68
C TYR A 7 3.23 -28.50 7.17
N GLY A 8 2.67 -29.71 7.34
CA GLY A 8 3.44 -30.90 7.75
C GLY A 8 4.16 -30.76 9.10
N GLY A 9 3.62 -29.97 10.04
CA GLY A 9 4.25 -29.70 11.33
C GLY A 9 5.28 -28.57 11.35
N ALA A 10 5.60 -27.96 10.19
CA ALA A 10 6.48 -26.79 10.10
C ALA A 10 5.68 -25.49 9.97
N ILE A 11 6.23 -24.39 10.53
CA ILE A 11 5.72 -23.03 10.34
C ILE A 11 6.38 -22.44 9.10
N GLN A 12 5.57 -21.97 8.15
CA GLN A 12 6.03 -21.26 6.96
C GLN A 12 5.64 -19.79 7.06
N ILE A 13 6.62 -18.90 6.91
CA ILE A 13 6.42 -17.45 6.88
C ILE A 13 6.78 -16.97 5.47
N ARG A 14 5.79 -16.46 4.73
CA ARG A 14 5.95 -16.00 3.34
C ARG A 14 5.29 -14.64 3.16
N GLU A 15 5.54 -13.96 2.05
CA GLU A 15 4.70 -12.81 1.69
C GLU A 15 3.27 -13.28 1.39
N VAL A 16 2.28 -12.43 1.68
CA VAL A 16 0.87 -12.69 1.38
C VAL A 16 0.63 -12.99 -0.10
N PHE A 17 1.43 -12.40 -0.97
CA PHE A 17 1.37 -12.58 -2.42
C PHE A 17 2.37 -13.59 -2.96
N TYR A 18 2.95 -14.48 -2.15
CA TYR A 18 3.85 -15.51 -2.69
C TYR A 18 3.18 -16.34 -3.83
N PRO A 19 3.89 -16.66 -4.93
CA PRO A 19 5.31 -16.41 -5.21
C PRO A 19 5.63 -15.03 -5.83
N GLY A 20 4.64 -14.22 -6.17
CA GLY A 20 4.81 -12.92 -6.81
C GLY A 20 3.50 -12.15 -6.91
N VAL A 21 3.59 -10.86 -7.27
CA VAL A 21 2.43 -9.97 -7.38
C VAL A 21 1.35 -10.60 -8.27
N PRO A 22 0.09 -10.69 -7.81
CA PRO A 22 -0.96 -11.36 -8.55
C PRO A 22 -1.16 -10.72 -9.93
N GLN A 23 -1.20 -11.53 -10.99
CA GLN A 23 -1.44 -11.08 -12.37
C GLN A 23 -2.75 -11.63 -12.95
N THR A 24 -3.25 -12.73 -12.36
CA THR A 24 -4.46 -13.42 -12.80
C THR A 24 -5.49 -13.49 -11.67
N GLN A 25 -6.75 -13.78 -12.02
CA GLN A 25 -7.81 -13.98 -11.03
C GLN A 25 -7.50 -15.14 -10.08
N ASP A 26 -6.87 -16.21 -10.57
CA ASP A 26 -6.45 -17.34 -9.73
C ASP A 26 -5.38 -16.94 -8.71
N ASP A 27 -4.48 -16.02 -9.10
CA ASP A 27 -3.53 -15.44 -8.16
C ASP A 27 -4.24 -14.60 -7.09
N ALA A 28 -5.21 -13.78 -7.49
CA ALA A 28 -6.00 -12.99 -6.55
C ALA A 28 -6.76 -13.88 -5.54
N ASN A 29 -7.34 -14.99 -6.00
CA ASN A 29 -8.01 -15.98 -5.15
C ASN A 29 -7.04 -16.61 -4.14
N ARG A 30 -5.80 -16.91 -4.56
CA ARG A 30 -4.75 -17.39 -3.66
C ARG A 30 -4.35 -16.36 -2.61
N VAL A 31 -4.19 -15.09 -3.00
CA VAL A 31 -3.92 -13.99 -2.07
C VAL A 31 -5.05 -13.86 -1.05
N LYS A 32 -6.31 -13.90 -1.52
CA LYS A 32 -7.49 -13.87 -0.64
C LYS A 32 -7.44 -15.01 0.37
N PHE A 33 -7.13 -16.23 -0.05
CA PHE A 33 -6.97 -17.36 0.87
C PHE A 33 -5.85 -17.11 1.92
N ALA A 34 -4.71 -16.55 1.52
CA ALA A 34 -3.60 -16.23 2.43
C ALA A 34 -3.98 -15.17 3.48
N VAL A 35 -4.74 -14.15 3.07
CA VAL A 35 -5.30 -13.11 3.96
C VAL A 35 -6.26 -13.72 5.00
N TYR A 36 -7.13 -14.63 4.57
CA TYR A 36 -8.13 -15.26 5.43
C TYR A 36 -7.54 -16.31 6.40
N SER A 37 -6.48 -17.00 5.99
CA SER A 37 -5.84 -18.05 6.79
C SER A 37 -4.85 -17.51 7.83
N THR A 38 -4.32 -16.29 7.64
CA THR A 38 -3.34 -15.71 8.56
C THR A 38 -4.02 -14.81 9.59
N LYS A 39 -3.92 -15.20 10.87
CA LYS A 39 -4.39 -14.35 11.98
C LYS A 39 -3.59 -13.04 12.01
N GLY A 40 -4.28 -11.92 12.21
CA GLY A 40 -3.67 -10.60 12.32
C GLY A 40 -3.50 -9.85 11.00
N ILE A 41 -3.96 -10.41 9.87
CA ILE A 41 -4.04 -9.67 8.60
C ILE A 41 -5.40 -9.00 8.43
N ARG A 42 -6.47 -9.81 8.44
CA ARG A 42 -7.84 -9.30 8.36
C ARG A 42 -8.22 -8.55 9.64
N GLY A 43 -8.81 -7.38 9.48
CA GLY A 43 -9.11 -6.42 10.56
C GLY A 43 -7.98 -5.44 10.89
N LEU A 44 -6.73 -5.71 10.45
CA LEU A 44 -5.59 -4.81 10.68
C LEU A 44 -5.08 -4.19 9.37
N TYR A 45 -4.84 -5.02 8.35
CA TYR A 45 -4.34 -4.58 7.04
C TYR A 45 -5.36 -4.72 5.93
N VAL A 46 -6.35 -5.59 6.09
CA VAL A 46 -7.48 -5.74 5.15
C VAL A 46 -8.76 -5.56 5.95
N SER A 47 -9.71 -4.78 5.44
CA SER A 47 -10.98 -4.56 6.12
C SER A 47 -11.75 -5.87 6.31
N GLN A 48 -12.68 -5.88 7.26
CA GLN A 48 -13.44 -7.11 7.56
C GLN A 48 -14.41 -7.49 6.43
N ASP A 49 -14.85 -6.53 5.64
CA ASP A 49 -15.78 -6.68 4.52
C ASP A 49 -15.06 -6.82 3.16
N ASP A 50 -13.74 -6.93 3.14
CA ASP A 50 -12.88 -7.01 1.94
C ASP A 50 -12.92 -5.78 1.01
N THR A 51 -13.43 -4.63 1.47
CA THR A 51 -13.54 -3.40 0.65
C THR A 51 -12.30 -2.51 0.68
N ALA A 52 -11.40 -2.67 1.65
CA ALA A 52 -10.23 -1.83 1.79
C ALA A 52 -8.96 -2.60 2.22
N VAL A 53 -7.81 -2.07 1.82
CA VAL A 53 -6.48 -2.62 2.16
C VAL A 53 -5.50 -1.49 2.48
N LEU A 54 -4.66 -1.72 3.49
CA LEU A 54 -3.54 -0.86 3.86
C LEU A 54 -2.24 -1.40 3.25
N VAL A 55 -1.61 -0.58 2.42
CA VAL A 55 -0.32 -0.88 1.79
C VAL A 55 0.76 0.01 2.41
N HIS A 56 1.87 -0.60 2.83
CA HIS A 56 3.03 0.11 3.34
C HIS A 56 4.15 0.13 2.29
N ALA A 57 4.67 1.32 2.02
CA ALA A 57 5.88 1.53 1.24
C ALA A 57 6.94 2.17 2.12
N GLY A 58 8.17 1.65 2.06
CA GLY A 58 9.34 2.25 2.71
C GLY A 58 10.15 3.03 1.70
N PHE A 59 10.56 4.24 2.06
CA PHE A 59 11.43 5.10 1.24
C PHE A 59 12.78 5.27 1.94
N TRP A 60 13.85 5.32 1.16
CA TRP A 60 15.17 5.70 1.65
C TRP A 60 15.29 7.22 1.63
N GLU A 61 15.19 7.86 2.79
CA GLU A 61 15.02 9.32 2.90
C GLU A 61 16.23 10.12 2.42
N GLU A 62 17.45 9.59 2.54
CA GLU A 62 18.70 10.28 2.19
C GLU A 62 18.80 10.63 0.69
N GLU A 63 18.15 9.86 -0.18
CA GLU A 63 18.16 10.03 -1.64
C GLU A 63 16.77 10.38 -2.19
N LEU A 64 15.81 10.72 -1.32
CA LEU A 64 14.43 10.95 -1.72
C LEU A 64 14.22 12.35 -2.29
N ASP A 65 13.93 12.45 -3.59
CA ASP A 65 13.43 13.70 -4.18
C ASP A 65 11.94 13.87 -3.85
N PHE A 66 11.66 14.73 -2.87
CA PHE A 66 10.29 14.99 -2.42
C PHE A 66 9.42 15.63 -3.50
N ARG A 67 9.95 16.44 -4.41
CA ARG A 67 9.14 17.06 -5.47
C ARG A 67 8.71 15.99 -6.47
N TYR A 68 9.65 15.15 -6.89
CA TYR A 68 9.35 14.01 -7.74
C TYR A 68 8.37 13.04 -7.07
N LEU A 69 8.52 12.80 -5.77
CA LEU A 69 7.59 11.95 -5.01
C LEU A 69 6.15 12.46 -5.08
N TYR A 70 5.92 13.78 -4.94
CA TYR A 70 4.58 14.35 -5.07
C TYR A 70 3.96 14.00 -6.42
N ASP A 71 4.67 14.35 -7.48
CA ASP A 71 4.16 14.23 -8.84
C ASP A 71 3.94 12.77 -9.21
N ARG A 72 4.87 11.87 -8.86
CA ARG A 72 4.74 10.44 -9.14
C ARG A 72 3.60 9.79 -8.35
N MET A 73 3.39 10.17 -7.10
CA MET A 73 2.30 9.62 -6.30
C MET A 73 0.93 10.11 -6.77
N MET A 74 0.82 11.39 -7.17
CA MET A 74 -0.41 11.92 -7.79
C MET A 74 -0.69 11.28 -9.15
N GLU A 75 0.35 11.01 -9.94
CA GLU A 75 0.23 10.26 -11.20
C GLU A 75 -0.24 8.83 -10.94
N LEU A 76 0.40 8.12 -10.01
CA LEU A 76 -0.01 6.78 -9.60
C LEU A 76 -1.47 6.75 -9.14
N GLN A 77 -1.89 7.71 -8.31
CA GLN A 77 -3.27 7.82 -7.87
C GLN A 77 -4.24 7.92 -9.06
N ARG A 78 -3.93 8.78 -10.04
CA ARG A 78 -4.76 8.92 -11.26
C ARG A 78 -4.75 7.68 -12.15
N GLU A 79 -3.64 6.93 -12.19
CA GLU A 79 -3.52 5.69 -12.97
C GLU A 79 -4.39 4.56 -12.42
N VAL A 80 -4.58 4.53 -11.09
CA VAL A 80 -5.22 3.39 -10.40
C VAL A 80 -6.62 3.68 -9.88
N GLU A 81 -6.99 4.95 -9.70
CA GLU A 81 -8.35 5.33 -9.31
C GLU A 81 -9.32 5.19 -10.49
N ASP A 82 -10.45 4.55 -10.22
CA ASP A 82 -11.56 4.37 -11.15
C ASP A 82 -12.89 4.40 -10.38
N ASP A 83 -13.99 4.05 -11.04
CA ASP A 83 -15.33 4.05 -10.42
C ASP A 83 -15.46 3.13 -9.18
N ASN A 84 -14.55 2.17 -8.99
CA ASN A 84 -14.56 1.18 -7.91
C ASN A 84 -13.38 1.29 -6.95
N HIS A 85 -12.31 2.03 -7.31
CA HIS A 85 -11.09 2.12 -6.54
C HIS A 85 -10.76 3.56 -6.18
N THR A 86 -10.55 3.81 -4.88
CA THR A 86 -10.07 5.09 -4.37
C THR A 86 -8.79 4.87 -3.57
N VAL A 87 -7.81 5.76 -3.74
CA VAL A 87 -6.51 5.67 -3.09
C VAL A 87 -6.31 6.84 -2.14
N TYR A 88 -5.92 6.51 -0.91
CA TYR A 88 -5.55 7.50 0.09
C TYR A 88 -4.08 7.33 0.43
N ILE A 89 -3.33 8.42 0.33
CA ILE A 89 -1.88 8.43 0.59
C ILE A 89 -1.63 9.18 1.89
N THR A 90 -0.83 8.58 2.76
CA THR A 90 -0.47 9.16 4.07
C THR A 90 0.92 8.71 4.51
N GLY A 91 1.42 9.28 5.60
CA GLY A 91 2.72 8.97 6.18
C GLY A 91 3.69 10.15 6.16
N PHE A 92 4.85 9.94 6.80
CA PHE A 92 5.82 11.01 7.03
C PHE A 92 6.41 11.60 5.73
N PRO A 93 6.87 10.81 4.75
CA PRO A 93 7.33 11.35 3.47
C PRO A 93 6.23 12.12 2.71
N TRP A 94 4.98 11.65 2.79
CA TRP A 94 3.83 12.28 2.14
C TRP A 94 3.50 13.64 2.74
N LEU A 95 3.56 13.77 4.07
CA LEU A 95 3.36 15.04 4.76
C LEU A 95 4.39 16.09 4.30
N TYR A 96 5.67 15.72 4.29
CA TYR A 96 6.74 16.64 3.96
C TYR A 96 6.67 17.12 2.51
N THR A 97 6.40 16.22 1.56
CA THR A 97 6.23 16.62 0.16
C THR A 97 5.02 17.53 -0.06
N THR A 98 3.90 17.26 0.63
CA THR A 98 2.71 18.10 0.57
C THR A 98 3.02 19.52 1.08
N ILE A 99 3.72 19.65 2.20
CA ILE A 99 4.15 20.97 2.72
C ILE A 99 4.98 21.70 1.66
N GLN A 100 6.03 21.07 1.12
CA GLN A 100 6.87 21.71 0.11
C GLN A 100 6.11 22.15 -1.13
N ARG A 101 5.10 21.37 -1.55
CA ARG A 101 4.27 21.70 -2.72
C ARG A 101 3.41 22.95 -2.51
N TYR A 102 2.84 23.13 -1.33
CA TYR A 102 1.83 24.17 -1.07
C TYR A 102 2.40 25.42 -0.38
N VAL A 103 3.55 25.34 0.30
CA VAL A 103 4.21 26.51 0.94
C VAL A 103 4.36 27.71 0.00
N PRO A 104 4.82 27.57 -1.26
CA PRO A 104 4.95 28.71 -2.16
C PRO A 104 3.63 29.45 -2.44
N GLN A 105 2.50 28.75 -2.37
CA GLN A 105 1.17 29.32 -2.61
C GLN A 105 0.71 30.12 -1.39
N VAL A 106 1.02 29.66 -0.19
CA VAL A 106 0.74 30.39 1.05
C VAL A 106 1.51 31.71 1.07
N SER A 107 2.78 31.72 0.66
CA SER A 107 3.60 32.93 0.57
C SER A 107 3.16 33.94 -0.51
N GLN A 108 2.22 33.58 -1.40
CA GLN A 108 1.66 34.51 -2.37
C GLN A 108 0.38 35.20 -1.88
N VAL A 109 -0.25 34.65 -0.83
CA VAL A 109 -1.51 35.15 -0.26
C VAL A 109 -1.27 36.13 0.90
N PHE A 110 -0.10 36.07 1.53
CA PHE A 110 0.36 36.93 2.62
C PHE A 110 1.60 37.71 2.21
#